data_AF-A0AAD7CFN4-F1
#
_entry.id   AF-A0AAD7CFN4-F1
#
_cell.length_a   1.000
_cell.length_b   1.000
_cell.length_c   1.000
_cell.angle_alpha   90.00
_cell.angle_beta   90.00
_cell.angle_gamma   90.00
#
_symmetry.space_group_name_H-M   'P 1'
#
loop_
_entity.id
_entity.type
_entity.pdbx_description
1 polymer ?
#
loop_
_entity_poly.entity_id
_entity_poly.type
_entity_poly.pdbx_seq_one_letter_code
_entity_poly.pdbx_strand_id
1 'polypeptide(L)'
;MELTSNIAKLARALAKCVNLKELSIHNITPGALVAFHLAHPGRQHQSIEAWVLNTGKFRLDKFRNNFFNNSMLSQFWNVQSDIRSLSIPHCTQRLLLHAHQLPNLVSLEVGDLRALPVNRPLERIQVFFHVFKPERPVAALTRLAAALSQYSPTLTP
;
A
#
# COMPACT_ATOMS: atom_id res chain seq x y z
N MET A 1 -10.60 0.50 -27.09
CA MET A 1 -11.68 -0.31 -26.48
C MET A 1 -11.12 -1.55 -25.75
N GLU A 2 -9.84 -1.56 -25.36
CA GLU A 2 -9.19 -2.75 -24.74
C GLU A 2 -9.14 -2.73 -23.21
N LEU A 3 -9.20 -1.55 -22.56
CA LEU A 3 -9.07 -1.46 -21.10
C LEU A 3 -10.19 -2.24 -20.39
N THR A 4 -11.44 -2.07 -20.82
CA THR A 4 -12.59 -2.86 -20.31
C THR A 4 -12.40 -4.37 -20.50
N SER A 5 -11.67 -4.81 -21.54
CA SER A 5 -11.36 -6.22 -21.78
C SER A 5 -10.34 -6.78 -20.77
N ASN A 6 -9.28 -6.04 -20.47
CA ASN A 6 -8.25 -6.47 -19.51
C ASN A 6 -8.76 -6.49 -18.07
N ILE A 7 -9.63 -5.56 -17.71
CA ILE A 7 -10.27 -5.51 -16.39
C ILE A 7 -11.19 -6.71 -16.19
N ALA A 8 -12.04 -7.00 -17.17
CA ALA A 8 -12.91 -8.17 -17.12
C ALA A 8 -12.09 -9.48 -17.06
N LYS A 9 -10.92 -9.54 -17.71
CA LYS A 9 -9.99 -10.68 -17.60
C LYS A 9 -9.42 -10.81 -16.19
N LEU A 10 -8.93 -9.73 -15.58
CA LEU A 10 -8.42 -9.74 -14.21
C LEU A 10 -9.51 -10.14 -13.22
N ALA A 11 -10.70 -9.56 -13.34
CA ALA A 11 -11.84 -9.88 -12.49
C ALA A 11 -12.20 -11.37 -12.54
N ARG A 12 -12.27 -11.95 -13.75
CA ARG A 12 -12.51 -13.40 -13.93
C ARG A 12 -11.39 -14.27 -13.38
N ALA A 13 -10.13 -13.85 -13.51
CA ALA A 13 -8.99 -14.58 -12.96
C ALA A 13 -9.07 -14.61 -11.42
N LEU A 14 -9.27 -13.45 -10.80
CA LEU A 14 -9.39 -13.32 -9.36
C LEU A 14 -10.62 -14.05 -8.81
N ALA A 15 -11.75 -14.06 -9.53
CA ALA A 15 -12.92 -14.84 -9.15
C ALA A 15 -12.67 -16.36 -9.12
N LYS A 16 -11.70 -16.87 -9.90
CA LYS A 16 -11.29 -18.28 -9.86
C LYS A 16 -10.23 -18.57 -8.79
N CYS A 17 -9.55 -17.56 -8.28
CA CYS A 17 -8.55 -17.70 -7.23
C CYS A 17 -9.20 -17.79 -5.84
N VAL A 18 -9.86 -18.92 -5.55
CA VAL A 18 -10.61 -19.13 -4.30
C VAL A 18 -9.76 -19.05 -3.03
N ASN A 19 -8.45 -19.28 -3.14
CA ASN A 19 -7.49 -19.22 -2.03
C ASN A 19 -6.40 -18.16 -2.28
N LEU A 20 -6.77 -17.02 -2.86
CA LEU A 20 -5.84 -15.92 -3.08
C LEU A 20 -5.37 -15.34 -1.73
N LYS A 21 -4.09 -15.52 -1.41
CA LYS A 21 -3.47 -15.01 -0.17
C LYS A 21 -2.61 -13.77 -0.37
N GLU A 22 -2.17 -13.54 -1.60
CA GLU A 22 -1.26 -12.45 -1.95
C GLU A 22 -1.72 -11.76 -3.22
N LEU A 23 -1.79 -10.43 -3.17
CA LEU A 23 -2.09 -9.59 -4.32
C LEU A 23 -1.11 -8.43 -4.37
N SER A 24 -0.40 -8.32 -5.50
CA SER A 24 0.54 -7.24 -5.76
C SER A 24 0.14 -6.50 -7.03
N ILE A 25 -0.10 -5.20 -6.91
CA ILE A 25 -0.55 -4.36 -8.02
C ILE A 25 0.49 -3.27 -8.25
N HIS A 26 1.11 -3.32 -9.43
CA HIS A 26 2.19 -2.42 -9.82
C HIS A 26 1.76 -1.50 -10.95
N ASN A 27 2.05 -0.20 -10.81
CA ASN A 27 2.13 0.67 -11.96
C ASN A 27 3.55 0.63 -12.52
N ILE A 28 3.68 0.33 -13.82
CA ILE A 28 4.98 0.20 -14.49
C ILE A 28 5.53 1.58 -14.89
N THR A 29 4.72 2.66 -14.93
CA THR A 29 5.24 3.99 -15.28
C THR A 29 4.44 5.14 -14.68
N PRO A 30 5.08 6.05 -13.90
CA PRO A 30 4.45 7.28 -13.41
C PRO A 30 3.90 8.17 -14.56
N GLY A 31 4.57 8.16 -15.72
CA GLY A 31 4.15 8.91 -16.91
C GLY A 31 2.96 8.29 -17.67
N ALA A 32 2.71 6.99 -17.53
CA ALA A 32 1.63 6.32 -18.25
C ALA A 32 0.25 6.70 -17.69
N LEU A 33 0.13 6.92 -16.38
CA LEU A 33 -1.11 7.40 -15.77
C LEU A 33 -1.39 8.86 -16.15
N VAL A 34 -0.37 9.71 -16.20
CA VAL A 34 -0.52 11.11 -16.61
C VAL A 34 -0.88 11.18 -18.10
N ALA A 35 -0.15 10.47 -18.97
CA ALA A 35 -0.46 10.39 -20.40
C ALA A 35 -1.85 9.80 -20.66
N PHE A 36 -2.28 8.79 -19.88
CA PHE A 36 -3.60 8.20 -20.00
C PHE A 36 -4.72 9.16 -19.55
N HIS A 37 -4.54 9.86 -18.43
CA HIS A 37 -5.48 10.89 -17.95
C HIS A 37 -5.60 12.06 -18.91
N LEU A 38 -4.47 12.53 -19.46
CA LEU A 38 -4.44 13.61 -20.45
C LEU A 38 -5.07 13.17 -21.79
N ALA A 39 -4.93 11.90 -22.17
CA ALA A 39 -5.52 11.35 -23.39
C ALA A 39 -7.03 11.05 -23.27
N HIS A 40 -7.56 10.89 -22.04
CA HIS A 40 -8.96 10.52 -21.81
C HIS A 40 -9.62 11.31 -20.67
N PRO A 41 -9.68 12.65 -20.75
CA PRO A 41 -10.37 13.46 -19.76
C PRO A 41 -11.84 13.03 -19.67
N GLY A 42 -12.29 12.63 -18.48
CA GLY A 42 -13.67 12.20 -18.21
C GLY A 42 -13.92 10.69 -18.17
N ARG A 43 -12.97 9.84 -18.59
CA ARG A 43 -13.05 8.39 -18.31
C ARG A 43 -12.60 8.16 -16.87
N GLN A 44 -13.54 8.26 -15.94
CA GLN A 44 -13.26 7.97 -14.54
C GLN A 44 -12.66 6.56 -14.41
N HIS A 45 -11.60 6.44 -13.60
CA HIS A 45 -10.88 5.23 -13.20
C HIS A 45 -11.73 4.21 -12.41
N GLN A 46 -13.06 4.26 -12.54
CA GLN A 46 -14.05 3.48 -11.81
C GLN A 46 -14.01 1.96 -12.07
N SER A 47 -13.11 1.41 -12.89
CA SER A 47 -13.24 0.03 -13.37
C SER A 47 -12.27 -1.00 -12.77
N ILE A 48 -11.01 -0.67 -12.48
CA ILE A 48 -10.10 -1.56 -11.70
C ILE A 48 -10.21 -1.26 -10.22
N GLU A 49 -10.13 0.01 -9.87
CA GLU A 49 -10.07 0.46 -8.49
C GLU A 49 -11.36 0.07 -7.78
N ALA A 50 -12.53 0.45 -8.30
CA ALA A 50 -13.80 0.06 -7.69
C ALA A 50 -14.00 -1.47 -7.68
N TRP A 51 -13.51 -2.21 -8.67
CA TRP A 51 -13.69 -3.66 -8.69
C TRP A 51 -12.84 -4.35 -7.61
N VAL A 52 -11.54 -4.04 -7.53
CA VAL A 52 -10.64 -4.61 -6.52
C VAL A 52 -11.08 -4.21 -5.11
N LEU A 53 -11.51 -2.95 -4.93
CA LEU A 53 -11.87 -2.41 -3.62
C LEU A 53 -13.27 -2.83 -3.15
N ASN A 54 -14.24 -3.02 -4.06
CA ASN A 54 -15.64 -3.30 -3.69
C ASN A 54 -16.10 -4.75 -3.94
N THR A 55 -15.42 -5.51 -4.80
CA THR A 55 -15.91 -6.84 -5.27
C THR A 55 -15.03 -8.00 -4.78
N GLY A 56 -13.83 -7.70 -4.29
CA GLY A 56 -12.90 -8.72 -3.80
C GLY A 56 -13.37 -9.35 -2.49
N LYS A 57 -14.08 -10.49 -2.57
CA LYS A 57 -14.36 -11.35 -1.42
C LYS A 57 -13.15 -12.20 -0.98
N PHE A 58 -11.97 -11.89 -1.48
CA PHE A 58 -10.74 -12.62 -1.15
C PHE A 58 -10.17 -12.11 0.18
N ARG A 59 -9.59 -13.05 0.94
CA ARG A 59 -8.92 -12.81 2.21
C ARG A 59 -7.41 -12.82 1.95
N LEU A 60 -6.81 -11.65 1.89
CA LEU A 60 -5.37 -11.52 1.65
C LEU A 60 -4.62 -11.60 2.97
N ASP A 61 -3.56 -12.39 3.01
CA ASP A 61 -2.53 -12.31 4.06
C ASP A 61 -1.56 -11.16 3.76
N LYS A 62 -1.32 -10.91 2.46
CA LYS A 62 -0.36 -9.91 1.98
C LYS A 62 -0.94 -9.07 0.86
N PHE A 63 -0.75 -7.76 0.96
CA PHE A 63 -1.15 -6.82 -0.08
C PHE A 63 -0.03 -5.84 -0.39
N ARG A 64 0.29 -5.68 -1.67
CA ARG A 64 1.25 -4.69 -2.15
C ARG A 64 0.60 -3.74 -3.14
N ASN A 65 0.60 -2.46 -2.80
CA ASN A 65 0.04 -1.38 -3.59
C ASN A 65 1.12 -0.42 -4.10
N ASN A 66 1.31 -0.42 -5.42
CA ASN A 66 2.13 0.54 -6.15
C ASN A 66 1.28 1.32 -7.19
N PHE A 67 -0.05 1.19 -7.16
CA PHE A 67 -0.92 1.72 -8.20
C PHE A 67 -2.01 2.64 -7.65
N PHE A 68 -2.81 2.16 -6.68
CA PHE A 68 -3.96 2.88 -6.18
C PHE A 68 -3.55 4.09 -5.33
N ASN A 69 -4.35 5.15 -5.43
CA ASN A 69 -4.25 6.25 -4.49
C ASN A 69 -4.67 5.79 -3.09
N ASN A 70 -3.84 6.08 -2.08
CA ASN A 70 -4.10 5.69 -0.69
C ASN A 70 -5.43 6.22 -0.14
N SER A 71 -5.89 7.39 -0.59
CA SER A 71 -7.18 7.96 -0.15
C SER A 71 -8.37 7.06 -0.52
N MET A 72 -8.24 6.26 -1.58
CA MET A 72 -9.29 5.37 -2.07
C MET A 72 -9.31 4.02 -1.35
N LEU A 73 -8.24 3.68 -0.63
CA LEU A 73 -8.09 2.37 0.01
C LEU A 73 -8.79 2.26 1.36
N SER A 74 -9.31 3.37 1.92
CA SER A 74 -9.94 3.35 3.25
C SER A 74 -11.08 2.33 3.35
N GLN A 75 -11.97 2.26 2.35
CA GLN A 75 -13.05 1.27 2.34
C GLN A 75 -12.52 -0.16 2.22
N PHE A 76 -11.47 -0.38 1.43
CA PHE A 76 -10.82 -1.69 1.30
C PHE A 76 -10.18 -2.14 2.62
N TRP A 77 -9.55 -1.23 3.36
CA TRP A 77 -8.98 -1.56 4.67
C TRP A 77 -10.03 -1.95 5.72
N ASN A 78 -11.26 -1.44 5.60
CA ASN A 78 -12.35 -1.79 6.51
C ASN A 78 -12.80 -3.25 6.34
N VAL A 79 -12.66 -3.81 5.14
CA VAL A 79 -13.17 -5.16 4.83
C VAL A 79 -12.08 -6.24 4.82
N GLN A 80 -10.81 -5.84 4.84
CA GLN A 80 -9.67 -6.76 4.79
C GLN A 80 -9.08 -7.03 6.19
N SER A 81 -9.80 -7.79 7.02
CA SER A 81 -9.34 -8.10 8.38
C SER A 81 -8.07 -8.94 8.42
N ASP A 82 -7.85 -9.77 7.40
CA ASP A 82 -6.87 -10.86 7.43
C ASP A 82 -5.47 -10.43 6.94
N ILE A 83 -5.33 -9.20 6.42
CA ILE A 83 -4.04 -8.69 5.97
C ILE A 83 -3.08 -8.58 7.15
N ARG A 84 -2.01 -9.35 7.09
CA ARG A 84 -0.89 -9.33 8.06
C ARG A 84 0.30 -8.55 7.55
N SER A 85 0.48 -8.47 6.24
CA SER A 85 1.57 -7.70 5.60
C SER A 85 1.05 -6.72 4.57
N LEU A 86 1.36 -5.44 4.76
CA LEU A 86 1.03 -4.36 3.84
C LEU A 86 2.29 -3.74 3.26
N SER A 87 2.34 -3.57 1.95
CA SER A 87 3.45 -2.91 1.25
C SER A 87 2.93 -1.77 0.40
N ILE A 88 3.36 -0.54 0.71
CA ILE A 88 3.02 0.68 -0.05
C ILE A 88 4.30 1.51 -0.25
N PRO A 89 5.29 1.00 -1.02
CA PRO A 89 6.62 1.58 -1.14
C PRO A 89 6.65 2.92 -1.89
N HIS A 90 5.54 3.33 -2.52
CA HIS A 90 5.42 4.67 -3.14
C HIS A 90 4.48 5.60 -2.36
N CYS A 91 4.13 5.24 -1.12
CA CYS A 91 3.43 6.15 -0.22
C CYS A 91 4.36 7.31 0.15
N THR A 92 4.14 8.48 -0.45
CA THR A 92 4.91 9.71 -0.18
C THR A 92 4.22 10.63 0.84
N GLN A 93 3.00 10.29 1.25
CA GLN A 93 2.16 11.04 2.17
C GLN A 93 1.91 10.22 3.44
N ARG A 94 1.25 10.81 4.44
CA ARG A 94 0.79 10.07 5.61
C ARG A 94 -0.15 8.96 5.15
N LEU A 95 0.15 7.71 5.54
CA LEU A 95 -0.78 6.61 5.31
C LEU A 95 -2.01 6.81 6.19
N LEU A 96 -3.17 7.03 5.56
CA LEU A 96 -4.46 7.15 6.25
C LEU A 96 -4.98 5.76 6.59
N LEU A 97 -4.32 5.09 7.54
CA LEU A 97 -4.75 3.82 8.11
C LEU A 97 -5.20 4.05 9.55
N HIS A 98 -6.50 3.95 9.80
CA HIS A 98 -7.09 4.15 11.12
C HIS A 98 -6.85 2.94 12.03
N ALA A 99 -6.90 3.16 13.36
CA ALA A 99 -6.59 2.11 14.35
C ALA A 99 -7.45 0.84 14.20
N HIS A 100 -8.73 0.97 13.83
CA HIS A 100 -9.67 -0.13 13.65
C HIS A 100 -9.50 -0.89 12.31
N GLN A 101 -8.76 -0.32 11.36
CA GLN A 101 -8.57 -0.89 10.02
C GLN A 101 -7.41 -1.89 10.01
N LEU A 102 -7.51 -3.00 9.29
CA LEU A 102 -6.46 -4.04 9.25
C LEU A 102 -6.01 -4.48 10.67
N PRO A 103 -6.89 -5.00 11.52
CA PRO A 103 -6.57 -5.32 12.92
C PRO A 103 -5.44 -6.33 13.09
N ASN A 104 -5.21 -7.21 12.10
CA ASN A 104 -4.15 -8.24 12.15
C ASN A 104 -2.83 -7.80 11.49
N LEU A 105 -2.70 -6.52 11.15
CA LEU A 105 -1.50 -6.01 10.48
C LEU A 105 -0.30 -6.00 11.43
N VAL A 106 0.72 -6.79 11.09
CA VAL A 106 1.97 -6.89 11.86
C VAL A 106 3.21 -6.47 11.07
N SER A 107 3.12 -6.42 9.74
CA SER A 107 4.24 -6.03 8.86
C SER A 107 3.85 -4.89 7.93
N LEU A 108 4.67 -3.84 7.88
CA LEU A 108 4.45 -2.68 7.01
C LEU A 108 5.71 -2.30 6.22
N GLU A 109 5.59 -2.19 4.91
CA GLU A 109 6.59 -1.57 4.03
C GLU A 109 6.10 -0.19 3.51
N VAL A 110 6.91 0.86 3.67
CA VAL A 110 6.61 2.23 3.19
C VAL A 110 7.78 2.87 2.47
N GLY A 111 7.51 3.84 1.60
CA GLY A 111 8.54 4.65 0.91
C GLY A 111 8.96 5.93 1.65
N ASP A 112 8.29 6.27 2.74
CA ASP A 112 8.50 7.50 3.50
C ASP A 112 8.25 7.24 4.99
N LEU A 113 9.17 7.66 5.85
CA LEU A 113 9.05 7.48 7.30
C LEU A 113 7.82 8.17 7.88
N ARG A 114 7.36 9.26 7.26
CA ARG A 114 6.13 9.99 7.67
C ARG A 114 4.85 9.17 7.48
N ALA A 115 4.91 8.07 6.73
CA ALA A 115 3.81 7.16 6.53
C ALA A 115 3.70 6.08 7.63
N LEU A 116 4.71 5.94 8.50
CA LEU A 116 4.69 4.93 9.55
C LEU A 116 3.64 5.26 10.63
N PRO A 117 2.75 4.33 10.98
CA PRO A 117 1.84 4.50 12.10
C PRO A 117 2.59 4.31 13.42
N VAL A 118 2.69 5.35 14.24
CA VAL A 118 3.39 5.30 15.54
C VAL A 118 2.56 4.66 16.67
N ASN A 119 1.24 4.62 16.51
CA ASN A 119 0.31 4.12 17.55
C ASN A 119 -0.13 2.66 17.31
N ARG A 120 0.54 1.93 16.41
CA ARG A 120 0.20 0.55 16.08
C ARG A 120 1.37 -0.37 16.43
N PRO A 121 1.13 -1.46 17.18
CA PRO A 121 2.16 -2.47 17.40
C PRO A 121 2.42 -3.22 16.09
N LEU A 122 3.58 -2.99 15.48
CA LEU A 122 4.07 -3.72 14.31
C LEU A 122 5.24 -4.61 14.72
N GLU A 123 5.27 -5.84 14.24
CA GLU A 123 6.38 -6.79 14.42
C GLU A 123 7.50 -6.54 13.40
N ARG A 124 7.15 -6.01 12.21
CA ARG A 124 8.12 -5.75 11.14
C ARG A 124 7.84 -4.42 10.45
N ILE A 125 8.88 -3.62 10.31
CA ILE A 125 8.88 -2.39 9.51
C ILE A 125 9.95 -2.52 8.43
N GLN A 126 9.57 -2.23 7.18
CA GLN A 126 10.49 -2.09 6.06
C GLN A 126 10.36 -0.70 5.45
N VAL A 127 11.48 -0.05 5.21
CA VAL A 127 11.50 1.29 4.61
C VAL A 127 12.20 1.20 3.26
N PHE A 128 11.44 1.43 2.20
CA PHE A 128 11.93 1.46 0.83
C PHE A 128 12.48 2.85 0.52
N PHE A 129 13.80 3.02 0.58
CA PHE A 129 14.44 4.28 0.22
C PHE A 129 14.55 4.41 -1.30
N HIS A 130 13.72 5.27 -1.89
CA HIS A 130 13.90 5.68 -3.28
C HIS A 130 15.18 6.50 -3.41
N VAL A 131 16.09 6.06 -4.29
CA VAL A 131 17.40 6.71 -4.57
C VAL A 131 17.23 8.14 -5.12
N PHE A 132 16.02 8.53 -5.53
CA PHE A 132 15.69 9.85 -6.10
C PHE A 132 15.38 10.95 -5.08
N LYS A 133 15.39 10.68 -3.76
CA LYS A 133 15.29 11.75 -2.75
C LYS A 133 16.69 12.34 -2.46
N PRO A 134 16.83 13.68 -2.40
CA PRO A 134 18.14 14.34 -2.24
C PRO A 134 18.80 14.10 -0.87
N GLU A 135 18.07 13.57 0.11
CA GLU A 135 18.69 13.08 1.33
C GLU A 135 19.44 11.78 1.07
N ARG A 136 20.77 11.88 1.14
CA ARG A 136 21.65 10.70 1.08
C ARG A 136 21.19 9.71 2.17
N PRO A 137 21.00 8.42 1.83
CA PRO A 137 20.56 7.38 2.76
C PRO A 137 21.30 7.40 4.11
N VAL A 138 22.58 7.76 4.10
CA VAL A 138 23.44 7.88 5.28
C VAL A 138 22.89 8.87 6.31
N ALA A 139 22.50 10.10 5.93
CA ALA A 139 22.03 11.10 6.87
C ALA A 139 20.68 10.71 7.51
N ALA A 140 19.80 10.07 6.74
CA ALA A 140 18.54 9.52 7.24
C ALA A 140 18.78 8.39 8.24
N LEU A 141 19.72 7.46 7.95
CA LEU A 141 20.09 6.37 8.84
C LEU A 141 20.77 6.86 10.12
N THR A 142 21.65 7.87 10.04
CA THR A 142 22.29 8.47 11.23
C THR A 142 21.27 9.10 12.17
N ARG A 143 20.30 9.86 11.64
CA ARG A 143 19.23 10.45 12.47
C ARG A 143 18.32 9.39 13.07
N LEU A 144 18.03 8.31 12.34
CA LEU A 144 17.28 7.18 12.87
C LEU A 144 18.03 6.51 14.03
N ALA A 145 19.33 6.25 13.88
CA ALA A 145 20.14 5.66 14.94
C ALA A 145 20.20 6.56 16.20
N ALA A 146 20.35 7.88 16.01
CA ALA A 146 20.33 8.84 17.11
C ALA A 146 18.97 8.86 17.83
N ALA A 147 17.86 8.84 17.09
CA ALA A 147 16.51 8.78 17.66
C ALA A 147 16.28 7.47 18.43
N LEU A 148 16.66 6.31 17.87
CA LEU A 148 16.54 5.02 18.56
C LEU A 148 17.36 4.97 19.85
N SER A 149 18.52 5.62 19.88
CA SER A 149 19.37 5.68 21.08
C SER A 149 18.75 6.52 22.21
N GLN A 150 17.83 7.44 21.88
CA GLN A 150 17.09 8.24 22.85
C GLN A 150 15.83 7.53 23.37
N TYR A 151 15.32 6.54 22.63
CA TYR A 151 14.21 5.69 23.07
C TYR A 151 14.78 4.44 23.75
N SER A 152 14.93 4.48 25.08
CA SER A 152 15.06 3.26 25.86
C SER A 152 13.67 2.61 25.98
N PRO A 153 13.41 1.44 25.38
CA PRO A 153 12.20 0.71 25.70
C PRO A 153 12.34 0.30 27.17
N THR A 154 11.50 0.85 28.05
CA THR A 154 11.20 0.19 29.31
C THR A 154 10.57 -1.14 28.96
N LEU A 155 11.39 -2.18 28.86
CA LEU A 155 10.97 -3.56 28.88
C LEU A 155 10.41 -3.80 30.28
N THR A 156 9.12 -3.53 30.47
CA THR A 156 8.40 -4.02 31.64
C THR A 156 8.42 -5.54 31.59
N PRO A 157 8.94 -6.22 32.63
CA PRO A 157 9.04 -7.67 32.70
C PRO A 157 7.67 -8.36 32.72
#